data_AF-A0A3D0M2A7-F1
#
_entry.id   AF-A0A3D0M2A7-F1
#
_cell.length_a   1.000
_cell.length_b   1.000
_cell.length_c   1.000
_cell.angle_alpha   90.00
_cell.angle_beta   90.00
_cell.angle_gamma   90.00
#
_symmetry.space_group_name_H-M   'P 1'
#
loop_
_entity.id
_entity.type
_entity.pdbx_description
1 polymer ?
#
loop_
_entity_poly.entity_id
_entity_poly.type
_entity_poly.pdbx_seq_one_letter_code
_entity_poly.pdbx_strand_id
1 'polypeptide(L)'
;MYAVPATKIKEAFAMMSKEEFEKYFKLHNKIVLYTKDNIPITISKAYHLHFSGGHYEFDIADCEDLADFCKKRGLYLKPSKIQ
;
A
#
# COMPACT_ATOMS: atom_id res chain seq x y z
N MET A 1 -3.66 -38.58 2.89
CA MET A 1 -4.59 -37.47 3.16
C MET A 1 -3.84 -36.17 2.91
N TYR A 2 -4.41 -35.37 2.02
CA TYR A 2 -4.01 -34.10 1.40
C TYR A 2 -2.68 -33.44 1.79
N ALA A 3 -1.79 -33.33 0.78
CA ALA A 3 -0.71 -32.36 0.76
C ALA A 3 -1.33 -30.96 0.90
N VAL A 4 -1.01 -30.26 1.98
CA VAL A 4 -1.27 -28.83 2.11
C VAL A 4 -0.57 -28.14 0.93
N PRO A 5 -1.31 -27.53 -0.01
CA PRO A 5 -0.65 -26.74 -1.04
C PRO A 5 0.02 -25.60 -0.30
N ALA A 6 1.36 -25.54 -0.34
CA ALA A 6 2.10 -24.36 0.05
C ALA A 6 1.50 -23.21 -0.75
N THR A 7 0.62 -22.45 -0.12
CA THR A 7 0.00 -21.28 -0.70
C THR A 7 1.17 -20.42 -1.10
N LYS A 8 1.42 -20.35 -2.41
CA LYS A 8 2.14 -19.26 -3.03
C LYS A 8 1.33 -18.02 -2.69
N ILE A 9 1.51 -17.51 -1.48
CA ILE A 9 1.29 -16.12 -1.17
C ILE A 9 2.33 -15.46 -2.07
N LYS A 10 1.95 -15.25 -3.35
CA LYS A 10 2.62 -14.32 -4.23
C LYS A 10 2.57 -13.06 -3.42
N GLU A 11 3.70 -12.77 -2.77
CA GLU A 11 3.82 -11.80 -1.72
C GLU A 11 3.20 -10.53 -2.27
N ALA A 12 1.97 -10.24 -1.85
CA ALA A 12 1.16 -9.23 -2.47
C ALA A 12 1.59 -7.87 -1.90
N PHE A 13 2.91 -7.67 -1.73
CA PHE A 13 3.55 -6.36 -1.56
C PHE A 13 2.80 -5.40 -2.46
N ALA A 14 2.45 -4.22 -1.94
CA ALA A 14 2.20 -3.09 -2.82
C ALA A 14 3.54 -2.78 -3.52
N MET A 15 3.95 -3.63 -4.47
CA MET A 15 5.03 -3.40 -5.43
C MET A 15 4.51 -2.43 -6.50
N MET A 16 3.76 -1.41 -6.09
CA MET A 16 3.55 -0.28 -6.97
C MET A 16 4.86 0.48 -6.99
N SER A 17 5.51 0.46 -8.16
CA SER A 17 6.62 1.35 -8.45
C SER A 17 6.13 2.79 -8.46
N LYS A 18 7.06 3.74 -8.35
CA LYS A 18 6.78 5.18 -8.53
C LYS A 18 5.87 5.44 -9.74
N GLU A 19 6.20 4.86 -10.89
CA GLU A 19 5.44 5.02 -12.14
C GLU A 19 3.99 4.55 -12.03
N GLU A 20 3.76 3.46 -11.30
CA GLU A 20 2.41 2.91 -11.10
C GLU A 20 1.59 3.83 -10.18
N PHE A 21 2.21 4.36 -9.12
CA PHE A 21 1.56 5.37 -8.29
C PHE A 21 1.28 6.64 -9.09
N GLU A 22 2.22 7.12 -9.89
CA GLU A 22 2.02 8.31 -10.72
C GLU A 22 0.87 8.13 -11.72
N LYS A 23 0.81 6.98 -12.41
CA LYS A 23 -0.31 6.65 -13.31
C LYS A 23 -1.63 6.58 -12.56
N TYR A 24 -1.66 5.89 -11.42
CA TYR A 24 -2.87 5.79 -10.61
C TYR A 24 -3.35 7.17 -10.16
N PHE A 25 -2.41 8.00 -9.69
CA PHE A 25 -2.69 9.33 -9.21
C PHE A 25 -3.02 10.37 -10.30
N LYS A 26 -2.84 10.03 -11.58
CA LYS A 26 -3.38 10.81 -12.70
C LYS A 26 -4.88 10.59 -12.90
N LEU A 27 -5.38 9.42 -12.51
CA LEU A 27 -6.78 9.01 -12.68
C LEU A 27 -7.59 9.10 -11.39
N HIS A 28 -6.93 8.95 -10.24
CA HIS A 28 -7.54 8.86 -8.93
C HIS A 28 -6.79 9.74 -7.94
N ASN A 29 -7.48 10.46 -7.08
CA ASN A 29 -6.81 11.32 -6.08
C ASN A 29 -6.62 10.63 -4.73
N LYS A 30 -6.98 9.36 -4.60
CA LYS A 30 -6.96 8.64 -3.32
C LYS A 30 -6.73 7.16 -3.55
N ILE A 31 -5.87 6.57 -2.74
CA ILE A 31 -5.61 5.13 -2.67
C ILE A 31 -5.71 4.65 -1.23
N VAL A 32 -6.22 3.44 -1.04
CA VAL A 32 -6.27 2.79 0.27
C VAL A 32 -5.30 1.61 0.25
N LEU A 33 -4.40 1.62 1.22
CA LEU A 33 -3.42 0.57 1.47
C LEU A 33 -3.72 -0.09 2.81
N TYR A 34 -3.17 -1.26 3.04
CA TYR A 34 -3.39 -2.07 4.23
C TYR A 34 -2.06 -2.47 4.84
N THR A 35 -1.95 -2.41 6.15
CA THR A 35 -0.83 -3.02 6.88
C THR A 35 -0.93 -4.54 6.87
N LYS A 36 0.11 -5.22 7.38
CA LYS A 36 0.05 -6.67 7.64
C LYS A 36 -1.16 -7.03 8.50
N ASP A 37 -1.45 -6.26 9.53
CA ASP A 37 -2.60 -6.44 10.44
C ASP A 37 -3.95 -6.02 9.85
N ASN A 38 -4.04 -5.81 8.53
CA ASN A 38 -5.25 -5.39 7.82
C ASN A 38 -5.81 -4.03 8.26
N ILE A 39 -4.98 -3.17 8.85
CA ILE A 39 -5.39 -1.82 9.20
C ILE A 39 -5.37 -0.97 7.92
N PRO A 40 -6.49 -0.34 7.54
CA PRO A 40 -6.55 0.51 6.37
C PRO A 40 -5.82 1.82 6.63
N ILE A 41 -5.03 2.22 5.65
CA ILE A 41 -4.31 3.49 5.56
C ILE A 41 -4.75 4.16 4.28
N THR A 42 -5.06 5.44 4.35
CA THR A 42 -5.42 6.24 3.17
C THR A 42 -4.25 7.13 2.77
N ILE A 43 -3.91 7.11 1.48
CA ILE A 43 -3.05 8.12 0.87
C ILE A 43 -3.89 8.94 -0.10
N SER A 44 -3.94 10.25 0.08
CA SER A 44 -4.67 11.16 -0.82
C SER A 44 -3.70 12.11 -1.49
N LYS A 45 -3.88 12.36 -2.79
CA LYS A 45 -3.10 13.32 -3.56
C LYS A 45 -3.91 14.59 -3.78
N ALA A 46 -3.44 15.68 -3.21
CA ALA A 46 -3.89 17.03 -3.53
C ALA A 46 -2.72 17.78 -4.19
N TYR A 47 -2.01 18.62 -3.43
CA TYR A 47 -0.71 19.17 -3.83
C TYR A 47 0.45 18.23 -3.46
N HIS A 48 0.34 17.58 -2.29
CA HIS A 48 1.25 16.56 -1.78
C HIS A 48 0.50 15.25 -1.52
N LEU A 49 1.24 14.18 -1.23
CA LEU A 49 0.65 12.90 -0.85
C LEU A 49 0.41 12.90 0.66
N HIS A 50 -0.84 13.03 1.06
CA HIS A 50 -1.22 13.04 2.47
C HIS A 50 -1.52 11.62 2.95
N PHE A 51 -0.79 11.17 3.96
CA PHE A 51 -1.04 9.92 4.67
C PHE A 51 -2.00 10.18 5.82
N SER A 52 -3.04 9.35 5.95
CA SER A 52 -3.91 9.31 7.13
C SER A 52 -4.28 7.86 7.47
N GLY A 53 -3.93 7.43 8.69
CA GLY A 53 -4.25 6.07 9.15
C GLY A 53 -3.59 5.70 10.48
N GLY A 54 -4.23 4.82 11.25
CA GLY A 54 -3.64 4.25 12.47
C GLY A 54 -3.24 5.29 13.53
N HIS A 55 -3.98 6.38 13.68
CA HIS A 55 -3.70 7.53 14.55
C HIS A 55 -2.53 8.44 14.14
N TYR A 56 -1.98 8.26 12.93
CA TYR A 56 -0.93 9.11 12.39
C TYR A 56 -1.39 9.80 11.11
N GLU A 57 -0.97 11.06 10.98
CA GLU A 57 -1.20 11.89 9.79
C GLU A 57 0.10 12.62 9.47
N PHE A 58 0.56 12.51 8.23
CA PHE A 58 1.78 13.16 7.77
C PHE A 58 1.79 13.25 6.24
N ASP A 59 2.63 14.13 5.72
CA ASP A 59 2.79 14.30 4.28
C ASP A 59 3.99 13.50 3.76
N ILE A 60 3.83 12.96 2.56
CA ILE A 60 4.85 12.28 1.77
C ILE A 60 5.17 13.17 0.58
N ALA A 61 6.47 13.39 0.33
CA ALA A 61 6.93 14.35 -0.66
C ALA A 61 6.51 13.96 -2.08
N ASP A 62 6.73 12.69 -2.45
CA ASP A 62 6.44 12.20 -3.80
C ASP A 62 6.17 10.69 -3.87
N CYS A 63 5.86 10.21 -5.08
CA CYS A 63 5.51 8.81 -5.33
C CYS A 63 6.69 7.85 -5.15
N GLU A 64 7.93 8.33 -5.18
CA GLU A 64 9.13 7.54 -4.89
C GLU A 64 9.24 7.27 -3.39
N ASP A 65 9.12 8.32 -2.57
CA ASP A 65 9.03 8.19 -1.12
C ASP A 65 7.86 7.31 -0.68
N LEU A 66 6.69 7.45 -1.34
CA LEU A 66 5.54 6.58 -1.05
C LEU A 66 5.86 5.11 -1.36
N ALA A 67 6.50 4.82 -2.49
CA ALA A 67 6.86 3.45 -2.86
C ALA A 67 7.89 2.85 -1.90
N ASP A 68 8.89 3.62 -1.48
CA ASP A 68 9.86 3.21 -0.48
C ASP A 68 9.21 3.00 0.89
N PHE A 69 8.31 3.90 1.30
CA PHE A 69 7.54 3.78 2.53
C PHE A 69 6.67 2.51 2.53
N CYS A 70 5.98 2.22 1.42
CA CYS A 70 5.20 0.99 1.26
C CYS A 70 6.06 -0.27 1.40
N LYS A 71 7.27 -0.27 0.83
CA LYS A 71 8.23 -1.37 0.97
C LYS A 71 8.72 -1.53 2.41
N LYS A 72 9.17 -0.43 3.04
CA LYS A 72 9.69 -0.43 4.42
C LYS A 72 8.64 -0.85 5.45
N ARG A 73 7.39 -0.43 5.28
CA ARG A 73 6.29 -0.73 6.21
C ARG A 73 5.52 -2.00 5.85
N GLY A 74 5.78 -2.60 4.69
CA GLY A 74 5.07 -3.79 4.22
C GLY A 74 3.59 -3.49 4.00
N LEU A 75 3.28 -2.44 3.25
CA LEU A 75 1.91 -2.08 2.89
C LEU A 75 1.43 -2.83 1.65
N TYR A 76 0.12 -3.03 1.57
CA TYR A 76 -0.53 -3.86 0.56
C TYR A 76 -1.77 -3.17 -0.01
N LEU A 77 -2.08 -3.38 -1.29
CA LEU A 77 -3.29 -2.82 -1.93
C LEU A 77 -4.58 -3.52 -1.49
N LYS A 78 -4.45 -4.74 -0.95
CA LYS A 78 -5.55 -5.55 -0.48
C LYS A 78 -5.22 -5.99 0.94
N PRO A 79 -6.24 -6.13 1.81
CA PRO A 79 -6.02 -6.74 3.11
C PRO A 79 -5.41 -8.13 2.90
N SER A 80 -4.33 -8.40 3.61
CA SER A 80 -3.73 -9.72 3.65
C SER A 80 -4.75 -10.67 4.28
N LYS A 81 -5.11 -11.74 3.57
CA LYS A 81 -5.77 -12.88 4.20
C LYS A 81 -4.74 -13.56 5.08
N ILE A 82 -4.51 -13.02 6.27
CA ILE A 82 -3.90 -13.79 7.35
C ILE A 82 -4.93 -14.88 7.68
N GLN A 83 -4.70 -16.06 7.12
CA GLN A 83 -5.21 -17.34 7.60
C GLN A 83 -4.22 -17.87 8.64
#